data_AF-A0A935GUF7-F1
#
_entry.id   AF-A0A935GUF7-F1
#
_cell.length_a   1.000
_cell.length_b   1.000
_cell.length_c   1.000
_cell.angle_alpha   90.00
_cell.angle_beta   90.00
_cell.angle_gamma   90.00
#
_symmetry.space_group_name_H-M   'P 1'
#
loop_
_entity.id
_entity.type
_entity.pdbx_description
1 polymer ?
#
loop_
_entity_poly.entity_id
_entity_poly.type
_entity_poly.pdbx_seq_one_letter_code
_entity_poly.pdbx_strand_id
1 'polypeptide(L)'
;MATVQKTTASSKTQGPTWNGAVPAAATAVVKRIEGFFSAPYDDNGALPGGTWTIGYGSIVDTNGHPVSPATPPITEAEAEKWLRRDMEGAARDVKLRVKVALLECEAAALISWTYGRGKKLTA
;
A
#
# COMPACT_ATOMS: atom_id res chain seq x y z
N MET A 1 6.85 51.24 -29.84
CA MET A 1 6.20 50.69 -28.63
C MET A 1 5.93 49.22 -28.91
N ALA A 2 6.83 48.32 -28.49
CA ALA A 2 6.67 46.89 -28.71
C ALA A 2 5.82 46.29 -27.58
N THR A 3 4.70 45.67 -27.93
CA THR A 3 3.80 45.01 -26.98
C THR A 3 4.41 43.67 -26.55
N VAL A 4 4.80 43.56 -25.29
CA VAL A 4 5.24 42.30 -24.69
C VAL A 4 4.02 41.42 -24.45
N GLN A 5 3.93 40.30 -25.18
CA GLN A 5 2.97 39.25 -24.87
C GLN A 5 3.41 38.54 -23.58
N LYS A 6 2.57 38.64 -22.55
CA LYS A 6 2.73 37.98 -21.27
C LYS A 6 2.44 36.49 -21.48
N THR A 7 3.47 35.65 -21.44
CA THR A 7 3.35 34.19 -21.46
C THR A 7 2.61 33.72 -20.21
N THR A 8 1.44 33.11 -20.40
CA THR A 8 0.70 32.42 -19.34
C THR A 8 1.44 31.14 -18.97
N ALA A 9 1.71 30.96 -17.67
CA ALA A 9 2.32 29.76 -17.13
C ALA A 9 1.46 28.53 -17.46
N SER A 10 2.12 27.45 -17.88
CA SER A 10 1.49 26.17 -18.22
C SER A 10 0.70 25.62 -17.03
N SER A 11 -0.62 25.51 -17.20
CA SER A 11 -1.52 24.83 -16.27
C SER A 11 -1.06 23.37 -16.14
N LYS A 12 -0.48 22.99 -14.98
CA LYS A 12 -0.30 21.58 -14.65
C LYS A 12 -1.68 20.91 -14.70
N THR A 13 -1.91 20.04 -15.68
CA THR A 13 -3.13 19.24 -15.75
C THR A 13 -3.18 18.37 -14.49
N GLN A 14 -4.04 18.71 -13.54
CA GLN A 14 -4.20 17.92 -12.33
C GLN A 14 -4.87 16.58 -12.72
N GLY A 15 -4.33 15.47 -12.20
CA GLY A 15 -4.84 14.12 -12.46
C GLY A 15 -6.23 13.87 -11.86
N PRO A 16 -6.77 12.64 -11.96
CA PRO A 16 -8.05 12.32 -11.34
C PRO A 16 -7.99 12.51 -9.82
N THR A 17 -9.08 12.98 -9.23
CA THR A 17 -9.24 13.05 -7.77
C THR A 17 -9.48 11.66 -7.19
N TRP A 18 -8.92 11.42 -6.02
CA TRP A 18 -9.01 10.14 -5.34
C TRP A 18 -10.41 9.91 -4.75
N ASN A 19 -10.98 8.73 -5.00
CA ASN A 19 -12.33 8.34 -4.58
C ASN A 19 -12.38 7.55 -3.24
N GLY A 20 -11.23 7.27 -2.63
CA GLY A 20 -11.14 6.48 -1.40
C GLY A 20 -10.78 5.00 -1.59
N ALA A 21 -10.78 4.47 -2.83
CA ALA A 21 -10.37 3.10 -3.12
C ALA A 21 -8.84 2.97 -3.15
N VAL A 22 -8.28 1.75 -3.04
CA VAL A 22 -6.83 1.54 -3.21
C VAL A 22 -6.45 1.75 -4.69
N PRO A 23 -5.64 2.77 -5.05
CA PRO A 23 -5.23 2.97 -6.43
C PRO A 23 -4.28 1.85 -6.89
N ALA A 24 -4.36 1.45 -8.17
CA ALA A 24 -3.50 0.41 -8.74
C ALA A 24 -2.00 0.77 -8.66
N ALA A 25 -1.66 2.06 -8.72
CA ALA A 25 -0.29 2.53 -8.54
C ALA A 25 0.25 2.24 -7.13
N ALA A 26 -0.61 2.21 -6.11
CA ALA A 26 -0.20 1.93 -4.74
C ALA A 26 0.26 0.47 -4.60
N THR A 27 -0.51 -0.48 -5.12
CA THR A 27 -0.14 -1.90 -5.11
C THR A 27 1.12 -2.13 -5.95
N ALA A 28 1.24 -1.49 -7.12
CA ALA A 28 2.44 -1.60 -7.96
C ALA A 28 3.72 -1.16 -7.23
N VAL A 29 3.67 -0.07 -6.46
CA VAL A 29 4.79 0.41 -5.64
C VAL A 29 5.15 -0.62 -4.56
N VAL A 30 4.15 -1.11 -3.80
CA VAL A 30 4.39 -2.09 -2.73
C VAL A 30 4.96 -3.39 -3.28
N LYS A 31 4.38 -3.95 -4.36
CA LYS A 31 4.88 -5.18 -5.01
C LYS A 31 6.35 -5.05 -5.41
N ARG A 32 6.76 -3.88 -5.89
CA ARG A 32 8.14 -3.60 -6.32
C ARG A 32 9.11 -3.49 -5.13
N ILE A 33 8.68 -2.92 -4.01
CA ILE A 33 9.54 -2.68 -2.84
C ILE A 33 9.65 -3.94 -1.97
N GLU A 34 8.53 -4.59 -1.67
CA GLU A 34 8.47 -5.74 -0.75
C GLU A 34 8.93 -7.04 -1.42
N GLY A 35 8.59 -7.23 -2.70
CA GLY A 35 8.76 -8.51 -3.38
C GLY A 35 7.73 -9.57 -2.93
N PHE A 36 7.70 -10.68 -3.65
CA PHE A 36 6.76 -11.78 -3.42
C PHE A 36 7.45 -12.98 -2.76
N PHE A 37 6.90 -13.42 -1.63
CA PHE A 37 7.31 -14.65 -0.95
C PHE A 37 6.14 -15.63 -0.86
N SER A 38 6.23 -16.76 -1.57
CA SER A 38 5.14 -17.74 -1.62
C SER A 38 4.91 -18.45 -0.28
N ALA A 39 5.97 -18.75 0.48
CA ALA A 39 5.89 -19.40 1.78
C ALA A 39 6.05 -18.40 2.94
N PRO A 40 5.52 -18.70 4.12
CA PRO A 40 5.75 -17.88 5.31
C PRO A 40 7.23 -17.74 5.63
N TYR A 41 7.63 -16.54 6.05
CA TYR A 41 8.98 -16.24 6.51
C TYR A 41 8.94 -15.38 7.78
N ASP A 42 10.02 -15.43 8.56
CA ASP A 42 10.20 -14.54 9.71
C ASP A 42 10.86 -13.24 9.23
N ASP A 43 10.11 -12.15 9.28
CA ASP A 43 10.55 -10.81 8.83
C ASP A 43 11.64 -10.20 9.73
N ASN A 44 11.88 -10.77 10.92
CA ASN A 44 12.90 -10.30 11.87
C ASN A 44 14.17 -11.16 11.88
N GLY A 45 14.33 -12.08 10.91
CA GLY A 45 15.56 -12.85 10.76
C GLY A 45 15.89 -13.76 11.95
N ALA A 46 14.89 -14.42 12.54
CA ALA A 46 15.01 -15.31 13.70
C ALA A 46 15.35 -14.62 15.04
N LEU A 47 15.23 -13.29 15.12
CA LEU A 47 15.35 -12.56 16.39
C LEU A 47 14.04 -12.69 17.21
N PRO A 48 14.12 -12.73 18.56
CA PRO A 48 12.93 -12.81 19.41
C PRO A 48 11.91 -11.70 19.11
N GLY A 49 10.62 -12.07 19.01
CA GLY A 49 9.54 -11.15 18.64
C GLY A 49 9.33 -10.98 17.13
N GLY A 50 9.90 -11.86 16.31
CA GLY A 50 9.67 -11.89 14.87
C GLY A 50 8.21 -12.04 14.46
N THR A 51 7.83 -11.41 13.35
CA THR A 51 6.48 -11.48 12.79
C THR A 51 6.50 -12.36 11.56
N TRP A 52 5.68 -13.41 11.59
CA TRP A 52 5.49 -14.27 10.43
C TRP A 52 4.74 -13.52 9.34
N THR A 53 5.33 -13.53 8.15
CA THR A 53 4.90 -12.75 7.02
C THR A 53 4.84 -13.63 5.78
N ILE A 54 3.93 -13.35 4.85
CA ILE A 54 3.76 -14.08 3.58
C ILE A 54 3.29 -13.15 2.46
N GLY A 55 3.58 -13.52 1.22
CA GLY A 55 3.18 -12.77 0.03
C GLY A 55 3.93 -11.46 -0.08
N TYR A 56 3.18 -10.35 -0.12
CA TYR A 56 3.70 -8.97 -0.20
C TYR A 56 3.71 -8.26 1.16
N GLY A 57 4.06 -8.96 2.24
CA GLY A 57 4.07 -8.35 3.58
C GLY A 57 2.80 -8.60 4.42
N SER A 58 2.03 -9.67 4.14
CA SER A 58 0.80 -9.98 4.90
C SER A 58 1.12 -10.75 6.19
N ILE A 59 0.54 -10.31 7.31
CA ILE A 59 0.73 -10.93 8.63
C ILE A 59 -0.52 -11.67 9.14
N VAL A 60 -1.61 -11.62 8.36
CA VAL A 60 -2.85 -12.36 8.61
C VAL A 60 -3.35 -13.05 7.34
N ASP A 61 -3.85 -14.27 7.47
CA ASP A 61 -4.45 -15.07 6.39
C ASP A 61 -5.81 -14.53 5.95
N THR A 62 -6.45 -15.14 4.94
CA THR A 62 -7.78 -14.72 4.44
C THR A 62 -8.89 -14.71 5.50
N ASN A 63 -8.76 -15.51 6.54
CA ASN A 63 -9.72 -15.63 7.63
C ASN A 63 -9.42 -14.66 8.78
N GLY A 64 -8.33 -13.90 8.68
CA GLY A 64 -7.89 -12.96 9.71
C GLY A 64 -7.04 -13.60 10.81
N HIS A 65 -6.64 -14.87 10.66
CA HIS A 65 -5.72 -15.50 11.61
C HIS A 65 -4.29 -15.03 11.36
N PRO A 66 -3.45 -14.89 12.40
CA PRO A 66 -2.03 -14.62 12.22
C PRO A 66 -1.37 -15.62 11.28
N VAL A 67 -0.53 -15.13 10.38
CA VAL A 67 0.36 -15.99 9.58
C VAL A 67 1.31 -16.72 10.54
N SER A 68 1.63 -17.95 10.20
CA SER A 68 2.47 -18.82 11.03
C SER A 68 3.33 -19.73 10.13
N PRO A 69 4.30 -20.49 10.68
CA PRO A 69 5.04 -21.48 9.91
C PRO A 69 4.17 -22.54 9.24
N ALA A 70 2.96 -22.77 9.76
CA ALA A 70 2.01 -23.75 9.25
C ALA A 70 1.08 -23.17 8.16
N THR A 71 1.12 -21.86 7.91
CA THR A 71 0.34 -21.25 6.84
C THR A 71 0.80 -21.82 5.49
N PRO A 72 -0.10 -22.40 4.67
CA PRO A 72 0.28 -22.98 3.39
C PRO A 72 0.87 -21.93 2.43
N PRO A 73 1.77 -22.32 1.51
CA PRO A 73 2.24 -21.43 0.46
C PRO A 73 1.08 -20.92 -0.40
N ILE A 74 1.19 -19.67 -0.84
CA ILE A 74 0.19 -19.00 -1.69
C ILE A 74 0.78 -18.66 -3.05
N THR A 75 -0.10 -18.56 -4.04
CA THR A 75 0.22 -18.04 -5.38
C THR A 75 0.37 -16.51 -5.33
N GLU A 76 1.05 -15.94 -6.33
CA GLU A 76 1.16 -14.47 -6.43
C GLU A 76 -0.23 -13.81 -6.59
N ALA A 77 -1.15 -14.46 -7.30
CA ALA A 77 -2.52 -13.97 -7.46
C ALA A 77 -3.29 -13.92 -6.12
N GLU A 78 -3.08 -14.90 -5.24
CA GLU A 78 -3.63 -14.88 -3.88
C GLU A 78 -2.96 -13.80 -3.03
N ALA A 79 -1.62 -13.70 -3.09
CA ALA A 79 -0.87 -12.65 -2.40
C ALA A 79 -1.34 -11.24 -2.82
N GLU A 80 -1.68 -11.03 -4.08
CA GLU A 80 -2.20 -9.75 -4.56
C GLU A 80 -3.61 -9.44 -4.02
N LYS A 81 -4.44 -10.45 -3.81
CA LYS A 81 -5.74 -10.28 -3.12
C LYS A 81 -5.53 -9.88 -1.67
N TRP A 82 -4.59 -10.52 -0.97
CA TRP A 82 -4.28 -10.22 0.43
C TRP A 82 -3.68 -8.82 0.57
N LEU A 83 -2.77 -8.47 -0.34
CA LEU A 83 -2.20 -7.12 -0.45
C LEU A 83 -3.29 -6.07 -0.59
N ARG A 84 -4.21 -6.23 -1.54
CA ARG A 84 -5.33 -5.28 -1.72
C ARG A 84 -6.17 -5.12 -0.46
N ARG A 85 -6.61 -6.23 0.13
CA ARG A 85 -7.38 -6.23 1.39
C ARG A 85 -6.65 -5.44 2.48
N ASP A 86 -5.37 -5.71 2.67
CA ASP A 86 -4.58 -5.06 3.72
C ASP A 86 -4.38 -3.57 3.43
N MET A 87 -4.21 -3.19 2.16
CA MET A 87 -4.13 -1.80 1.73
C MET A 87 -5.45 -1.04 1.87
N GLU A 88 -6.61 -1.72 1.95
CA GLU A 88 -7.87 -1.03 2.29
C GLU A 88 -7.82 -0.44 3.70
N GLY A 89 -7.11 -1.08 4.65
CA GLY A 89 -6.85 -0.50 5.97
C GLY A 89 -6.07 0.81 5.87
N ALA A 90 -4.96 0.79 5.13
CA ALA A 90 -4.16 1.98 4.86
C ALA A 90 -4.96 3.08 4.14
N ALA A 91 -5.79 2.72 3.17
CA ALA A 91 -6.68 3.66 2.47
C ALA A 91 -7.72 4.29 3.42
N ARG A 92 -8.32 3.51 4.32
CA ARG A 92 -9.22 4.04 5.35
C ARG A 92 -8.51 5.03 6.27
N ASP A 93 -7.29 4.71 6.70
CA ASP A 93 -6.50 5.60 7.55
C ASP A 93 -6.11 6.91 6.86
N VAL A 94 -5.68 6.84 5.60
CA VAL A 94 -5.39 8.03 4.78
C VAL A 94 -6.65 8.88 4.63
N LYS A 95 -7.79 8.27 4.29
CA LYS A 95 -9.07 8.97 4.15
C LYS A 95 -9.53 9.61 5.46
N LEU A 96 -9.30 8.95 6.59
CA LEU A 96 -9.68 9.46 7.90
C LEU A 96 -8.80 10.66 8.32
N ARG A 97 -7.51 10.65 7.97
CA ARG A 97 -6.52 11.60 8.50
C ARG A 97 -6.24 12.79 7.58
N VAL A 98 -6.26 12.59 6.28
CA VAL A 98 -6.02 13.67 5.31
C VAL A 98 -7.31 14.42 5.05
N LYS A 99 -7.31 15.72 5.34
CA LYS A 99 -8.52 16.57 5.28
C LYS A 99 -8.63 17.41 4.00
N VAL A 100 -7.63 17.33 3.13
CA VAL A 100 -7.62 17.99 1.82
C VAL A 100 -7.94 16.98 0.73
N ALA A 101 -8.52 17.45 -0.38
CA ALA A 101 -8.71 16.61 -1.56
C ALA A 101 -7.36 16.15 -2.09
N LEU A 102 -7.25 14.85 -2.40
CA LEU A 102 -6.04 14.24 -2.94
C LEU A 102 -6.27 13.88 -4.41
N LEU A 103 -5.22 14.01 -5.21
CA LEU A 103 -5.13 13.33 -6.50
C LEU A 103 -4.90 11.84 -6.27
N GLU A 104 -5.28 11.02 -7.25
CA GLU A 104 -5.10 9.57 -7.19
C GLU A 104 -3.64 9.16 -6.97
N CYS A 105 -2.69 9.86 -7.58
CA CYS A 105 -1.26 9.59 -7.41
C CYS A 105 -0.74 9.96 -6.01
N GLU A 106 -1.26 11.03 -5.42
CA GLU A 106 -0.91 11.46 -4.06
C GLU A 106 -1.45 10.46 -3.03
N ALA A 107 -2.71 10.04 -3.22
CA ALA A 107 -3.29 8.98 -2.41
C ALA A 107 -2.50 7.66 -2.56
N ALA A 108 -2.11 7.29 -3.78
CA ALA A 108 -1.32 6.09 -4.02
C ALA A 108 0.01 6.10 -3.24
N ALA A 109 0.70 7.24 -3.23
CA ALA A 109 1.95 7.41 -2.49
C ALA A 109 1.74 7.34 -0.96
N LEU A 110 0.69 7.96 -0.43
CA LEU A 110 0.39 7.92 0.99
C LEU A 110 -0.06 6.53 1.46
N ILE A 111 -0.86 5.82 0.66
CA ILE A 111 -1.34 4.48 0.99
C ILE A 111 -0.18 3.48 0.97
N SER A 112 0.69 3.51 -0.05
CA SER A 112 1.84 2.61 -0.12
C SER A 112 2.82 2.85 1.03
N TRP A 113 3.06 4.10 1.41
CA TRP A 113 3.86 4.42 2.59
C TRP A 113 3.21 3.98 3.90
N THR A 114 1.90 4.18 4.04
CA THR A 114 1.15 3.78 5.24
C THR A 114 1.19 2.26 5.43
N TYR A 115 1.08 1.50 4.33
CA TYR A 115 1.23 0.05 4.33
C TYR A 115 2.59 -0.39 4.88
N GLY A 116 3.69 0.15 4.35
CA GLY A 116 5.04 -0.25 4.74
C GLY A 116 5.44 0.12 6.17
N ARG A 117 4.69 1.01 6.85
CA ARG A 117 5.02 1.46 8.23
C ARG A 117 4.26 0.75 9.34
N GLY A 118 3.24 -0.06 9.04
CA GLY A 118 2.42 -0.58 10.12
C GLY A 118 1.44 -1.68 9.74
N LYS A 119 1.78 -2.89 10.16
CA LYS A 119 0.81 -3.85 10.68
C LYS A 119 1.26 -4.24 12.08
N LYS A 120 0.81 -3.49 13.09
CA LYS A 120 0.84 -4.02 14.46
C LYS A 120 -0.44 -4.81 14.62
N LEU A 121 -0.34 -6.07 15.02
CA LEU A 121 -1.48 -6.79 15.59
C LEU A 121 -1.95 -5.95 16.78
N THR A 122 -3.07 -5.25 16.62
CA THR A 122 -3.77 -4.72 17.79
C THR A 122 -4.38 -5.92 18.48
N ALA A 123 -3.85 -6.24 19.66
CA ALA A 123 -4.35 -7.27 20.56
C ALA A 123 -5.81 -7.01 20.96
#